data_AF-A0A2Z5G0S4-F1
#
_entry.id   AF-A0A2Z5G0S4-F1
#
_cell.length_a   1.000
_cell.length_b   1.000
_cell.length_c   1.000
_cell.angle_alpha   90.00
_cell.angle_beta   90.00
_cell.angle_gamma   90.00
#
_symmetry.space_group_name_H-M   'P 1'
#
loop_
_entity.id
_entity.type
_entity.pdbx_description
1 polymer ?
#
loop_
_entity_poly.entity_id
_entity_poly.type
_entity_poly.pdbx_seq_one_letter_code
_entity_poly.pdbx_strand_id
1 'polypeptide(L)' 'MFTLERGTQVEIVMIVNGVRFRVAGGVRCNRAARHVGLEFMNVSPRCTRYISDLIADLQAKQKAEALPAPGPPCK' A
#
# COMPACT_ATOMS: atom_id res chain seq x y z
N MET A 1 -16.95 5.50 18.98
CA MET A 1 -15.59 5.20 18.49
C MET A 1 -15.69 3.88 17.71
N PHE A 2 -15.38 3.87 16.42
CA PHE A 2 -15.47 2.63 15.63
C PHE A 2 -14.25 1.77 15.92
N THR A 3 -14.42 0.73 16.71
CA THR A 3 -13.36 -0.24 16.99
C THR A 3 -13.37 -1.27 15.87
N LEU A 4 -12.40 -1.20 14.97
CA LEU A 4 -12.21 -2.22 13.94
C LEU A 4 -11.56 -3.45 14.60
N GLU A 5 -12.37 -4.44 14.93
CA GLU A 5 -11.93 -5.69 15.54
C GLU A 5 -11.26 -6.62 14.54
N ARG A 6 -10.35 -7.48 15.01
CA ARG A 6 -9.74 -8.52 14.18
C ARG A 6 -10.84 -9.41 13.60
N GLY A 7 -10.76 -9.68 12.30
CA GLY A 7 -11.75 -10.48 11.57
C GLY A 7 -12.88 -9.65 10.95
N THR A 8 -12.99 -8.35 11.26
CA THR A 8 -13.95 -7.47 10.59
C THR A 8 -13.67 -7.43 9.09
N GLN A 9 -14.68 -7.75 8.29
CA GLN A 9 -14.62 -7.59 6.85
C GLN A 9 -14.78 -6.12 6.49
N VAL A 10 -13.87 -5.63 5.66
CA VAL A 10 -13.83 -4.24 5.23
C VAL A 10 -13.65 -4.16 3.74
N GLU A 11 -14.02 -3.00 3.21
CA GLU A 11 -13.69 -2.64 1.85
C GLU A 11 -12.51 -1.67 1.85
N ILE A 12 -11.48 -2.02 1.10
CA ILE A 12 -10.26 -1.22 1.00
C ILE A 12 -10.29 -0.47 -0.31
N VAL A 13 -10.30 0.86 -0.21
CA VAL A 13 -10.23 1.76 -1.36
C VAL A 13 -8.89 2.50 -1.30
N MET A 14 -8.11 2.38 -2.37
CA MET A 14 -6.81 3.03 -2.50
C MET A 14 -6.72 3.72 -3.85
N ILE A 15 -5.95 4.80 -3.92
CA ILE A 15 -5.60 5.47 -5.18
C ILE A 15 -4.09 5.48 -5.28
N VAL A 16 -3.55 4.87 -6.33
CA VAL A 16 -2.10 4.81 -6.57
C VAL A 16 -1.84 5.25 -8.00
N ASN A 17 -0.98 6.25 -8.18
CA ASN A 17 -0.66 6.83 -9.50
C ASN A 17 -1.92 7.22 -10.30
N GLY A 18 -2.98 7.70 -9.63
CA GLY A 18 -4.26 8.06 -10.25
C GLY A 18 -5.20 6.88 -10.55
N VAL A 19 -4.76 5.64 -10.33
CA VAL A 19 -5.60 4.44 -10.50
C VAL A 19 -6.29 4.11 -9.18
N ARG A 20 -7.62 3.96 -9.22
CA ARG A 20 -8.43 3.59 -8.04
C ARG A 20 -8.59 2.07 -7.94
N PHE A 21 -8.22 1.53 -6.80
CA PHE A 21 -8.37 0.13 -6.43
C PHE A 21 -9.48 -0.01 -5.41
N ARG A 22 -10.28 -1.06 -5.56
CA ARG A 22 -11.32 -1.46 -4.62
C ARG A 22 -11.17 -2.95 -4.38
N VAL A 23 -10.82 -3.33 -3.16
CA VAL A 23 -10.47 -4.72 -2.81
C VAL A 23 -11.17 -5.08 -1.50
N ALA A 24 -11.77 -6.27 -1.46
CA ALA A 24 -12.27 -6.82 -0.20
C ALA A 24 -11.09 -7.11 0.72
N GLY A 25 -11.23 -6.81 2.01
CA GLY A 25 -10.18 -7.03 2.98
C GLY A 25 -10.69 -7.45 4.34
N GLY A 26 -9.77 -7.92 5.16
CA GLY A 26 -10.02 -8.30 6.54
C GLY A 26 -9.10 -7.54 7.49
N VAL A 27 -9.62 -7.12 8.63
CA VAL A 27 -8.79 -6.56 9.70
C VAL A 27 -7.99 -7.70 10.35
N ARG A 28 -6.67 -7.66 10.21
CA ARG A 28 -5.76 -8.67 10.79
C ARG A 28 -5.20 -8.26 12.14
N CYS A 29 -4.95 -6.97 12.36
CA CYS A 29 -4.53 -6.49 13.67
C CYS A 29 -4.96 -5.05 13.88
N ASN A 30 -5.17 -4.67 15.13
CA ASN A 30 -5.37 -3.30 15.53
C ASN A 30 -4.13 -2.89 16.32
N ARG A 31 -3.33 -1.97 15.78
CA ARG A 31 -2.04 -1.57 16.34
C ARG A 31 -2.18 -0.15 16.89
N ALA A 32 -2.56 -0.06 18.16
CA ALA A 32 -2.92 1.19 18.85
C ALA A 32 -4.15 1.88 18.22
N ALA A 33 -4.76 2.81 18.95
CA ALA A 33 -6.06 3.42 18.63
C ALA A 33 -6.21 4.09 17.25
N ARG A 34 -5.14 4.17 16.44
CA ARG A 34 -5.11 4.84 15.13
C ARG A 34 -4.55 4.03 13.97
N HIS A 35 -4.04 2.81 14.18
CA HIS A 35 -3.54 2.00 13.06
C HIS A 35 -4.20 0.63 12.99
N VAL A 36 -4.44 0.17 11.77
CA VAL A 36 -5.05 -1.11 11.48
C VAL A 36 -4.20 -1.83 10.45
N GLY A 37 -3.88 -3.09 10.73
CA GLY A 37 -3.33 -4.02 9.75
C GLY A 37 -4.46 -4.69 8.99
N LEU A 38 -4.37 -4.65 7.67
CA LEU A 38 -5.36 -5.17 6.74
C LEU A 38 -4.74 -6.29 5.90
N GLU A 39 -5.55 -7.28 5.56
CA GLU A 39 -5.22 -8.33 4.60
C GLU A 39 -6.17 -8.21 3.40
N PHE A 40 -5.63 -8.29 2.19
CA PHE A 40 -6.45 -8.35 0.98
C PHE A 40 -7.06 -9.75 0.83
N MET A 41 -8.38 -9.82 0.67
CA MET A 41 -9.12 -11.07 0.51
C MET A 41 -9.62 -11.22 -0.94
N ASN A 42 -9.72 -12.47 -1.41
CA ASN A 42 -10.30 -12.82 -2.72
C ASN A 42 -9.66 -12.07 -3.91
N VAL A 43 -8.37 -11.77 -3.81
CA VAL A 43 -7.63 -11.11 -4.87
C VAL A 43 -7.34 -12.13 -5.97
N SER A 44 -7.83 -11.88 -7.18
CA SER A 44 -7.53 -12.76 -8.32
C SER A 44 -6.02 -12.81 -8.58
N PRO A 45 -5.46 -13.91 -9.12
CA PRO A 45 -4.03 -14.00 -9.43
C PRO A 45 -3.52 -12.86 -10.31
N ARG A 46 -4.35 -12.39 -11.25
CA ARG A 46 -4.05 -11.21 -12.09
C ARG A 46 -3.93 -9.93 -11.27
N CYS A 47 -4.86 -9.70 -10.35
CA CYS A 47 -4.82 -8.53 -9.46
C CYS A 47 -3.64 -8.61 -8.49
N THR A 48 -3.33 -9.79 -7.96
CA THR A 48 -2.15 -9.99 -7.11
C THR A 48 -0.87 -9.61 -7.85
N ARG A 49 -0.68 -10.11 -9.07
CA ARG A 49 0.49 -9.74 -9.89
C ARG A 49 0.56 -8.24 -10.13
N TYR A 50 -0.57 -7.62 -10.50
CA TYR A 50 -0.64 -6.19 -10.72
C TYR A 50 -0.27 -5.37 -9.47
N ILE A 51 -0.76 -5.76 -8.29
CA ILE A 51 -0.42 -5.11 -7.02
C ILE A 51 1.07 -5.29 -6.70
N SER A 52 1.62 -6.50 -6.90
CA SER A 52 3.05 -6.76 -6.68
C SER A 52 3.94 -5.93 -7.59
N ASP A 53 3.61 -5.85 -8.88
CA ASP A 53 4.35 -5.05 -9.86
C ASP A 53 4.29 -3.56 -9.48
N LEU A 54 3.11 -3.07 -9.07
CA LEU A 54 2.92 -1.70 -8.60
C LEU A 54 3.73 -1.39 -7.33
N ILE A 55 3.80 -2.32 -6.37
CA ILE A 55 4.63 -2.17 -5.17
C ILE A 55 6.10 -2.05 -5.55
N ALA A 56 6.58 -2.90 -6.47
CA ALA A 56 7.96 -2.86 -6.94
C ALA A 56 8.30 -1.52 -7.62
N ASP A 57 7.40 -1.02 -8.47
CA ASP A 57 7.56 0.28 -9.13
C ASP A 57 7.62 1.45 -8.13
N LEU A 58 6.75 1.42 -7.11
CA LEU A 58 6.75 2.45 -6.05
C LEU A 58 8.03 2.42 -5.22
N GLN A 59 8.54 1.24 -4.89
CA GLN A 59 9.80 1.09 -4.18
C GLN A 59 10.99 1.59 -5.01
N ALA A 60 11.01 1.28 -6.31
CA ALA A 60 12.04 1.77 -7.22
C ALA A 60 12.02 3.31 -7.32
N LYS A 61 10.84 3.93 -7.42
CA LYS A 61 10.69 5.39 -7.44
C LYS A 61 11.16 6.04 -6.15
N GLN A 62 10.76 5.51 -4.99
CA GLN A 62 11.24 6.02 -3.69
C GLN A 62 12.76 5.94 -3.57
N LYS A 63 13.37 4.85 -4.02
CA LYS A 63 14.83 4.69 -3.99
C LYS A 63 15.55 5.68 -4.93
N ALA A 64 14.99 5.94 -6.10
CA ALA A 64 15.55 6.91 -7.05
C ALA A 64 15.46 8.35 -6.52
N GLU A 65 14.37 8.70 -5.86
CA GLU A 65 14.18 10.02 -5.25
C GLU A 65 15.02 10.22 -3.97
N ALA A 66 15.36 9.13 -3.28
CA ALA A 66 16.25 9.15 -2.12
C ALA A 66 17.76 9.28 -2.48
N LEU A 67 18.14 9.21 -3.76
CA LEU A 67 19.51 9.52 -4.17
C LEU A 67 19.70 11.04 -4.14
N PRO A 68 20.63 11.60 -3.33
CA PRO A 68 20.88 13.03 -3.34
C PRO A 68 21.37 13.43 -4.73
N ALA A 69 20.80 14.51 -5.28
CA ALA A 69 21.22 15.08 -6.55
C ALA A 69 22.76 15.22 -6.57
N PRO A 70 23.45 14.83 -7.66
CA PRO A 70 24.88 15.05 -7.76
C PRO A 70 25.15 16.54 -7.54
N GLY A 71 25.88 16.85 -6.46
CA GLY A 71 26.27 18.22 -6.14
C GLY A 71 27.02 18.85 -7.33
N PRO A 72 26.92 20.18 -7.51
CA PRO A 72 27.54 20.84 -8.64
C PRO A 72 29.05 20.58 -8.66
N PRO A 73 29.66 20.40 -9.86
CA PRO A 73 31.08 20.12 -9.97
C PRO A 73 31.89 21.25 -9.32
N CYS A 74 32.76 20.89 -8.38
CA CYS A 74 33.73 21.80 -7.78
C CYS A 74 34.62 22.39 -8.90
N LYS A 75 34.62 23.71 -9.03
CA LYS A 75 35.57 24.47 -9.86
C LYS A 75 36.85 24.74 -9.09
#